data_AF-A0A7X0H688-F1
#
_entry.id   AF-A0A7X0H688-F1
#
_cell.length_a   1.000
_cell.length_b   1.000
_cell.length_c   1.000
_cell.angle_alpha   90.00
_cell.angle_beta   90.00
_cell.angle_gamma   90.00
#
_symmetry.space_group_name_H-M   'P 1'
#
loop_
_entity.id
_entity.type
_entity.pdbx_description
1 polymer ?
#
loop_
_entity_poly.entity_id
_entity_poly.type
_entity_poly.pdbx_seq_one_letter_code
_entity_poly.pdbx_strand_id
1 'polypeptide(L)'
;MNLTMTGRLTDCVLLSYRTPAETVAGLIPEGLELVTRGPWAFWNIVACRVEGMRPAFPGAVDAPAALGVTYHHVAYRLLVQAMTDRADVRKGLYFVRSDADARVLGAVGNWTTDFKFHAAEMALAAEPDTYTLGVRTADGRADATLRLDGRPPRLEMGSCFPTLQDAQEFLKYQPYALAVTGREGRRRLRIAEVQRDEAAWAETPVSVDVAEFGLFEEFGQSEHVRFELATRVAAMDYTWKLGRTEGLLGQAVEQPADAEAEVAQSA
;
A
#
# COMPACT_ATOMS: atom_id res chain seq x y z
N MET A 1 1.82 14.96 -16.05
CA MET A 1 2.69 14.19 -16.95
C MET A 1 2.48 12.73 -16.61
N ASN A 2 2.27 11.86 -17.59
CA ASN A 2 2.17 10.43 -17.33
C ASN A 2 3.57 9.83 -17.48
N LEU A 3 4.02 9.08 -16.49
CA LEU A 3 5.33 8.45 -16.46
C LEU A 3 5.15 6.95 -16.31
N THR A 4 5.84 6.18 -17.14
CA THR A 4 5.90 4.73 -17.00
C THR A 4 7.27 4.35 -16.46
N MET A 5 7.30 3.51 -15.44
CA MET A 5 8.51 2.98 -14.83
C MET A 5 8.47 1.46 -14.93
N THR A 6 9.54 0.82 -15.41
CA THR A 6 9.63 -0.63 -15.57
C THR A 6 10.81 -1.18 -14.80
N GLY A 7 10.64 -2.37 -14.24
CA GLY A 7 11.66 -3.14 -13.54
C GLY A 7 11.20 -4.57 -13.34
N ARG A 8 11.91 -5.30 -12.50
CA ARG A 8 11.54 -6.67 -12.10
C ARG A 8 11.33 -6.71 -10.59
N LEU A 9 10.22 -7.28 -10.16
CA LEU A 9 9.95 -7.56 -8.76
C LEU A 9 10.49 -8.95 -8.43
N THR A 10 11.36 -9.04 -7.43
CA THR A 10 11.95 -10.29 -6.93
C THR A 10 11.85 -10.34 -5.41
N ASP A 11 11.99 -11.55 -4.85
CA ASP A 11 12.04 -11.79 -3.41
C ASP A 11 10.96 -11.05 -2.62
N CYS A 12 9.72 -11.14 -3.11
CA CYS A 12 8.60 -10.36 -2.62
C CYS A 12 7.76 -11.17 -1.64
N VAL A 13 7.58 -10.63 -0.44
CA VAL A 13 6.66 -11.13 0.58
C VAL A 13 5.64 -10.03 0.89
N LEU A 14 4.38 -10.40 0.90
CA LEU A 14 3.26 -9.58 1.34
C LEU A 14 2.79 -10.09 2.69
N LEU A 15 2.61 -9.20 3.66
CA LEU A 15 2.04 -9.49 4.97
C LEU A 15 0.81 -8.64 5.17
N SER A 16 -0.25 -9.26 5.65
CA SER A 16 -1.49 -8.60 5.98
C SER A 16 -1.74 -8.71 7.47
N TYR A 17 -2.11 -7.58 8.06
CA TYR A 17 -2.51 -7.48 9.45
C TYR A 17 -3.84 -6.78 9.52
N ARG A 18 -4.63 -7.09 10.55
CA ARG A 18 -5.82 -6.32 10.90
C ARG A 18 -5.57 -5.45 12.13
N THR A 19 -6.36 -4.38 12.23
CA THR A 19 -6.45 -3.49 13.40
C THR A 19 -7.88 -2.93 13.47
N PRO A 20 -8.41 -2.49 14.63
CA PRO A 20 -9.70 -1.80 14.67
C PRO A 20 -9.64 -0.54 13.81
N ALA A 21 -10.60 -0.36 12.91
CA ALA A 21 -10.59 0.66 11.87
C ALA A 21 -10.51 2.08 12.45
N GLU A 22 -11.18 2.31 13.59
CA GLU A 22 -11.19 3.58 14.30
C GLU A 22 -9.79 4.03 14.75
N THR A 23 -8.88 3.09 15.02
CA THR A 23 -7.52 3.40 15.51
C THR A 23 -6.59 3.89 14.41
N VAL A 24 -6.93 3.65 13.13
CA VAL A 24 -6.10 4.00 11.96
C VAL A 24 -6.80 4.94 10.97
N ALA A 25 -8.06 5.29 11.23
CA ALA A 25 -8.81 6.23 10.39
C ALA A 25 -8.09 7.59 10.25
N GLY A 26 -7.42 8.06 11.30
CA GLY A 26 -6.65 9.31 11.27
C GLY A 26 -5.35 9.24 10.44
N LEU A 27 -4.92 8.05 9.99
CA LEU A 27 -3.71 7.88 9.18
C LEU A 27 -3.94 8.11 7.69
N ILE A 28 -5.20 8.03 7.24
CA ILE A 28 -5.57 8.25 5.84
C ILE A 28 -6.09 9.68 5.64
N PRO A 29 -5.79 10.33 4.51
CA PRO A 29 -6.32 11.65 4.20
C PRO A 29 -7.82 11.57 3.91
N GLU A 30 -8.51 12.67 4.17
CA GLU A 30 -9.92 12.83 3.83
C GLU A 30 -10.16 12.60 2.33
N GLY A 31 -11.25 11.88 2.01
CA GLY A 31 -11.58 11.43 0.66
C GLY A 31 -11.13 10.01 0.35
N LEU A 32 -10.29 9.40 1.21
CA LEU A 32 -10.13 7.95 1.27
C LEU A 32 -10.97 7.37 2.39
N GLU A 33 -11.46 6.15 2.17
CA GLU A 33 -12.17 5.35 3.14
C GLU A 33 -11.42 4.04 3.37
N LEU A 34 -11.37 3.55 4.61
CA LEU A 34 -10.82 2.23 4.89
C LEU A 34 -11.73 1.15 4.29
N VAL A 35 -11.14 0.17 3.62
CA VAL A 35 -11.86 -1.06 3.29
C VAL A 35 -11.85 -1.94 4.53
N THR A 36 -13.04 -2.26 5.04
CA THR A 36 -13.19 -2.97 6.30
C THR A 36 -13.90 -4.31 6.15
N ARG A 37 -13.75 -5.14 7.17
CA ARG A 37 -14.56 -6.35 7.40
C ARG A 37 -15.02 -6.33 8.85
N GLY A 38 -16.29 -5.99 9.05
CA GLY A 38 -16.77 -5.64 10.39
C GLY A 38 -15.99 -4.45 10.94
N PRO A 39 -15.45 -4.51 12.18
CA PRO A 39 -14.70 -3.39 12.77
C PRO A 39 -13.26 -3.31 12.28
N TRP A 40 -12.78 -4.26 11.46
CA TRP A 40 -11.36 -4.39 11.15
C TRP A 40 -10.98 -3.66 9.87
N ALA A 41 -9.92 -2.86 9.94
CA ALA A 41 -9.17 -2.37 8.79
C ALA A 41 -7.90 -3.18 8.59
N PHE A 42 -7.32 -3.12 7.38
CA PHE A 42 -6.23 -4.00 6.99
C PHE A 42 -4.99 -3.24 6.56
N TRP A 43 -3.90 -3.53 7.24
CA TRP A 43 -2.55 -3.20 6.82
C TRP A 43 -2.08 -4.21 5.79
N ASN A 44 -1.37 -3.73 4.78
CA ASN A 44 -0.64 -4.54 3.82
C ASN A 44 0.81 -4.05 3.76
N ILE A 45 1.70 -4.86 4.31
CA ILE A 45 3.14 -4.64 4.28
C ILE A 45 3.71 -5.44 3.11
N VAL A 46 4.47 -4.80 2.24
CA VAL A 46 5.30 -5.50 1.25
C VAL A 46 6.76 -5.36 1.65
N ALA A 47 7.50 -6.46 1.58
CA ALA A 47 8.94 -6.46 1.62
C ALA A 47 9.45 -7.13 0.35
N CYS A 48 10.22 -6.42 -0.46
CA CYS A 48 10.68 -6.94 -1.74
C CYS A 48 12.02 -6.37 -2.18
N ARG A 49 12.55 -6.99 -3.23
CA ARG A 49 13.62 -6.43 -4.05
C ARG A 49 13.03 -6.00 -5.39
N VAL A 50 13.41 -4.81 -5.83
CA VAL A 50 13.04 -4.28 -7.14
C VAL A 50 14.33 -4.11 -7.93
N GLU A 51 14.40 -4.71 -9.11
CA GLU A 51 15.59 -4.74 -9.95
C GLU A 51 15.42 -3.88 -11.21
N GLY A 52 16.45 -3.07 -11.50
CA GLY A 52 16.54 -2.34 -12.76
C GLY A 52 15.42 -1.35 -13.02
N MET A 53 14.81 -0.78 -11.97
CA MET A 53 13.72 0.19 -12.08
C MET A 53 14.16 1.42 -12.86
N ARG A 54 13.50 1.71 -13.98
CA ARG A 54 13.86 2.80 -14.91
C ARG A 54 12.66 3.32 -15.70
N PRO A 55 12.70 4.57 -16.20
CA PRO A 55 11.66 5.08 -17.08
C PRO A 55 11.52 4.24 -18.36
N ALA A 56 10.29 3.93 -18.74
CA ALA A 56 9.93 3.39 -20.04
C ALA A 56 9.29 4.52 -20.87
N PHE A 57 9.79 4.74 -22.08
CA PHE A 57 9.29 5.78 -22.98
C PHE A 57 8.47 5.13 -24.10
N PRO A 58 7.17 5.42 -24.23
CA PRO A 58 6.33 4.82 -25.25
C PRO A 58 6.85 5.13 -26.66
N GLY A 59 7.11 4.10 -27.47
CA GLY A 59 7.58 4.24 -28.86
C GLY A 59 9.09 4.43 -29.02
N ALA A 60 9.87 4.39 -27.94
CA ALA A 60 11.32 4.33 -27.97
C ALA A 60 11.81 3.00 -27.39
N VAL A 61 13.07 2.64 -27.64
CA VAL A 61 13.74 1.58 -26.87
C VAL A 61 13.74 2.02 -25.41
N ASP A 62 13.33 1.13 -24.50
CA ASP A 62 13.38 1.40 -23.05
C ASP A 62 14.73 2.00 -22.67
N ALA A 63 14.75 2.82 -21.61
CA ALA A 63 16.02 3.26 -21.04
C ALA A 63 16.93 2.03 -20.87
N PRO A 64 18.22 2.11 -21.27
CA PRO A 64 19.13 0.98 -21.16
C PRO A 64 19.10 0.40 -19.74
N ALA A 65 19.15 -0.93 -19.61
CA ALA A 65 19.12 -1.61 -18.31
C ALA A 65 20.19 -1.08 -17.33
N ALA A 66 21.31 -0.57 -17.86
CA ALA A 66 22.38 0.08 -17.10
C ALA A 66 21.96 1.35 -16.34
N LEU A 67 20.85 2.00 -16.73
CA LEU A 67 20.28 3.15 -16.02
C LEU A 67 19.26 2.75 -14.96
N GLY A 68 18.99 1.45 -14.82
CA GLY A 68 18.06 0.93 -13.83
C GLY A 68 18.62 0.98 -12.42
N VAL A 69 17.75 1.31 -11.47
CA VAL A 69 18.08 1.30 -10.05
C VAL A 69 17.54 0.01 -9.44
N THR A 70 18.41 -0.71 -8.74
CA THR A 70 18.04 -1.89 -7.96
C THR A 70 18.07 -1.55 -6.48
N TYR A 71 17.03 -1.95 -5.75
CA TYR A 71 16.85 -1.59 -4.35
C TYR A 71 15.95 -2.55 -3.60
N HIS A 72 16.11 -2.59 -2.28
CA HIS A 72 15.13 -3.19 -1.37
C HIS A 72 14.09 -2.14 -0.98
N HIS A 73 12.86 -2.62 -0.78
CA HIS A 73 11.73 -1.78 -0.44
C HIS A 73 10.85 -2.49 0.57
N VAL A 74 10.54 -1.80 1.66
CA VAL A 74 9.48 -2.16 2.59
C VAL A 74 8.43 -1.06 2.58
N ALA A 75 7.19 -1.38 2.26
CA ALA A 75 6.10 -0.39 2.25
C ALA A 75 4.98 -0.83 3.19
N TYR A 76 4.53 0.11 4.01
CA TYR A 76 3.45 -0.05 4.96
C TYR A 76 2.24 0.70 4.46
N ARG A 77 1.16 -0.03 4.19
CA ARG A 77 0.02 0.50 3.44
C ARG A 77 -1.28 0.10 4.10
N LEU A 78 -2.31 0.92 3.96
CA LEU A 78 -3.67 0.60 4.38
C LEU A 78 -4.52 0.28 3.15
N LEU A 79 -5.36 -0.75 3.26
CA LEU A 79 -6.36 -1.07 2.24
C LEU A 79 -7.48 -0.02 2.29
N VAL A 80 -7.64 0.71 1.20
CA VAL A 80 -8.54 1.85 1.11
C VAL A 80 -9.36 1.80 -0.17
N GLN A 81 -10.40 2.62 -0.20
CA GLN A 81 -11.16 2.93 -1.38
C GLN A 81 -11.44 4.42 -1.48
N ALA A 82 -11.83 4.87 -2.67
CA ALA A 82 -12.30 6.22 -2.91
C ALA A 82 -13.41 6.22 -3.96
N MET A 83 -14.40 7.07 -3.76
CA MET A 83 -15.42 7.35 -4.75
C MET A 83 -14.98 8.52 -5.63
N THR A 84 -14.99 8.31 -6.95
CA THR A 84 -14.67 9.38 -7.91
C THR A 84 -15.88 10.29 -8.12
N ASP A 85 -15.65 11.47 -8.68
CA ASP A 85 -16.70 12.39 -9.13
C ASP A 85 -17.62 11.81 -10.21
N ARG A 86 -17.26 10.66 -10.79
CA ARG A 86 -18.05 9.88 -11.75
C ARG A 86 -18.81 8.72 -11.12
N ALA A 87 -18.83 8.63 -9.79
CA ALA A 87 -19.41 7.51 -9.03
C ALA A 87 -18.75 6.14 -9.30
N ASP A 88 -17.50 6.13 -9.75
CA ASP A 88 -16.68 4.90 -9.79
C ASP A 88 -15.99 4.70 -8.44
N VAL A 89 -16.03 3.48 -7.90
CA VAL A 89 -15.22 3.10 -6.74
C VAL A 89 -13.84 2.64 -7.20
N ARG A 90 -12.79 3.25 -6.64
CA ARG A 90 -11.39 2.81 -6.79
C ARG A 90 -10.96 2.18 -5.48
N LYS A 91 -10.71 0.87 -5.47
CA LYS A 91 -10.11 0.15 -4.34
C LYS A 91 -8.60 0.07 -4.57
N GLY A 92 -7.80 0.24 -3.53
CA GLY A 92 -6.35 0.22 -3.64
C GLY A 92 -5.67 0.33 -2.29
N LEU A 93 -4.42 0.80 -2.32
CA LEU A 93 -3.56 0.91 -1.15
C LEU A 93 -3.14 2.36 -0.95
N TYR A 94 -3.24 2.85 0.28
CA TYR A 94 -2.67 4.12 0.70
C TYR A 94 -1.33 3.87 1.38
N PHE A 95 -0.27 4.54 0.93
CA PHE A 95 1.05 4.42 1.53
C PHE A 95 1.13 5.25 2.80
N VAL A 96 1.33 4.60 3.94
CA VAL A 96 1.55 5.25 5.23
C VAL A 96 3.03 5.59 5.37
N ARG A 97 3.91 4.65 5.03
CA ARG A 97 5.36 4.82 4.99
C ARG A 97 5.96 3.85 3.96
N SER A 98 7.03 4.27 3.32
CA SER A 98 7.94 3.38 2.60
C SER A 98 9.36 3.59 3.09
N ASP A 99 10.09 2.50 3.26
CA ASP A 99 11.52 2.49 3.55
C ASP A 99 12.22 1.83 2.35
N ALA A 100 13.31 2.43 1.88
CA ALA A 100 14.11 1.89 0.79
C ALA A 100 15.59 2.19 1.00
N ASP A 101 16.44 1.42 0.32
CA ASP A 101 17.89 1.67 0.33
C ASP A 101 18.19 3.12 -0.09
N ALA A 102 19.07 3.80 0.66
CA ALA A 102 19.37 5.23 0.49
C ALA A 102 19.74 5.66 -0.94
N ARG A 103 20.21 4.73 -1.77
CA ARG A 103 20.55 4.93 -3.20
C ARG A 103 19.33 5.31 -4.06
N VAL A 104 18.11 4.96 -3.63
CA VAL A 104 16.86 5.21 -4.37
C VAL A 104 16.44 6.67 -4.29
N LEU A 105 16.59 7.30 -3.12
CA LEU A 105 16.07 8.65 -2.88
C LEU A 105 16.70 9.71 -3.79
N GLY A 106 17.96 9.51 -4.20
CA GLY A 106 18.63 10.38 -5.17
C GLY A 106 18.12 10.24 -6.62
N ALA A 107 17.50 9.10 -6.97
CA ALA A 107 17.12 8.78 -8.34
C ALA A 107 15.65 9.11 -8.69
N VAL A 108 14.75 9.16 -7.69
CA VAL A 108 13.28 9.23 -7.92
C VAL A 108 12.71 10.65 -7.70
N GLY A 109 13.55 11.68 -7.76
CA GLY A 109 13.21 13.08 -7.44
C GLY A 109 11.79 13.55 -7.83
N ASN A 110 11.12 14.21 -6.88
CA ASN A 110 9.78 14.82 -6.93
C ASN A 110 8.55 13.90 -7.12
N TRP A 111 8.72 12.61 -7.42
CA TRP A 111 7.61 11.63 -7.47
C TRP A 111 7.37 10.91 -6.13
N THR A 112 8.18 11.21 -5.13
CA THR A 112 8.30 10.44 -3.88
C THR A 112 7.33 10.84 -2.77
N THR A 113 6.60 11.97 -2.90
CA THR A 113 5.72 12.44 -1.82
C THR A 113 4.54 11.51 -1.55
N ASP A 114 4.02 10.87 -2.60
CA ASP A 114 2.83 10.01 -2.47
C ASP A 114 3.16 8.63 -1.89
N PHE A 115 4.39 8.16 -2.10
CA PHE A 115 4.89 6.89 -1.57
C PHE A 115 5.60 7.02 -0.23
N LYS A 116 5.94 8.25 0.20
CA LYS A 116 6.54 8.56 1.51
C LYS A 116 7.80 7.73 1.80
N PHE A 117 8.76 7.79 0.88
CA PHE A 117 10.02 7.08 1.01
C PHE A 117 10.95 7.69 2.06
N HIS A 118 11.53 6.81 2.88
CA HIS A 118 12.56 7.09 3.87
C HIS A 118 13.78 6.20 3.58
N ALA A 119 14.96 6.70 3.94
CA ALA A 119 16.19 5.92 3.78
C ALA A 119 16.28 4.89 4.91
N ALA A 120 16.61 3.65 4.55
CA ALA A 120 16.93 2.60 5.50
C ALA A 120 18.10 1.76 5.02
N GLU A 121 18.79 1.12 5.96
CA GLU A 121 19.70 0.03 5.69
C GLU A 121 18.90 -1.28 5.73
N MET A 122 18.96 -2.03 4.64
CA MET A 122 18.23 -3.29 4.52
C MET A 122 19.17 -4.44 4.20
N ALA A 123 18.93 -5.57 4.88
CA ALA A 123 19.54 -6.84 4.56
C ALA A 123 18.42 -7.84 4.29
N LEU A 124 18.31 -8.29 3.04
CA LEU A 124 17.35 -9.29 2.61
C LEU A 124 18.12 -10.50 2.09
N ALA A 125 17.80 -11.68 2.61
CA ALA A 125 18.25 -12.95 2.06
C ALA A 125 17.03 -13.87 1.84
N ALA A 126 16.87 -14.33 0.62
CA ALA A 126 15.75 -15.15 0.19
C ALA A 126 16.27 -16.46 -0.41
N GLU A 127 15.81 -17.57 0.14
CA GLU A 127 15.96 -18.92 -0.41
C GLU A 127 14.57 -19.48 -0.75
N PRO A 128 14.42 -20.66 -1.37
CA PRO A 128 13.11 -21.21 -1.69
C PRO A 128 12.17 -21.33 -0.48
N ASP A 129 12.69 -21.79 0.67
CA ASP A 129 11.89 -22.07 1.87
C ASP A 129 12.11 -21.07 3.01
N THR A 130 13.13 -20.22 2.91
CA THR A 130 13.45 -19.23 3.93
C THR A 130 13.49 -17.83 3.34
N TYR A 131 13.12 -16.85 4.15
CA TYR A 131 13.23 -15.44 3.83
C TYR A 131 13.58 -14.74 5.11
N THR A 132 14.63 -13.92 5.07
CA THR A 132 15.07 -13.10 6.19
C THR A 132 15.19 -11.67 5.72
N LEU A 133 14.68 -10.76 6.54
CA LEU A 133 14.78 -9.34 6.34
C LEU A 133 15.15 -8.69 7.67
N GLY A 134 16.17 -7.84 7.64
CA GLY A 134 16.46 -6.86 8.67
C GLY A 134 16.40 -5.46 8.08
N VAL A 135 15.69 -4.56 8.73
CA VAL A 135 15.59 -3.14 8.38
C VAL A 135 16.08 -2.31 9.56
N ARG A 136 16.98 -1.37 9.28
CA ARG A 136 17.41 -0.33 10.23
C ARG A 136 17.16 1.04 9.62
N THR A 137 16.41 1.85 10.32
CA THR A 137 16.00 3.19 9.92
C THR A 137 16.81 4.23 10.67
N ALA A 138 17.08 5.38 10.03
CA ALA A 138 17.88 6.43 10.66
C ALA A 138 17.22 7.02 11.92
N ASP A 139 15.88 6.97 11.99
CA ASP A 139 15.09 7.40 13.13
C ASP A 139 14.79 6.27 14.14
N GLY A 140 15.12 5.02 13.80
CA GLY A 140 14.81 3.82 14.60
C GLY A 140 13.33 3.49 14.70
N ARG A 141 12.44 4.23 14.04
CA ARG A 141 10.99 4.16 14.26
C ARG A 141 10.30 3.07 13.46
N ALA A 142 10.93 2.62 12.37
CA ALA A 142 10.40 1.57 11.51
C ALA A 142 11.42 0.45 11.28
N ASP A 143 12.28 0.22 12.27
CA ASP A 143 13.13 -0.96 12.31
C ASP A 143 12.26 -2.22 12.25
N ALA A 144 12.71 -3.22 11.51
CA ALA A 144 11.91 -4.41 11.25
C ALA A 144 12.77 -5.66 11.16
N THR A 145 12.19 -6.77 11.62
CA THR A 145 12.74 -8.11 11.47
C THR A 145 11.65 -9.02 10.94
N LEU A 146 11.92 -9.71 9.85
CA LEU A 146 11.01 -10.70 9.29
C LEU A 146 11.76 -12.00 8.98
N ARG A 147 11.17 -13.13 9.39
CA ARG A 147 11.64 -14.48 9.10
C ARG A 147 10.47 -15.40 8.79
N LEU A 148 10.54 -16.12 7.67
CA LEU A 148 9.62 -17.21 7.34
C LEU A 148 10.19 -18.56 7.83
N ASP A 149 9.34 -19.50 8.24
CA ASP A 149 9.77 -20.79 8.81
C ASP A 149 9.42 -22.04 7.99
N GLY A 150 8.98 -21.90 6.74
CA GLY A 150 8.75 -23.03 5.82
C GLY A 150 7.67 -24.03 6.25
N ARG A 151 6.99 -23.78 7.39
CA ARG A 151 5.85 -24.58 7.86
C ARG A 151 4.63 -24.34 6.96
N PRO A 152 3.63 -25.24 7.00
CA PRO A 152 2.37 -24.98 6.32
C PRO A 152 1.69 -23.72 6.90
N PRO A 153 1.21 -22.79 6.04
CA PRO A 153 0.52 -21.59 6.47
C PRO A 153 -0.80 -21.96 7.18
N ARG A 154 -1.15 -21.17 8.21
CA ARG A 154 -2.40 -21.33 8.97
C ARG A 154 -2.91 -19.94 9.35
N LEU A 155 -4.23 -19.82 9.46
CA LEU A 155 -4.83 -18.64 10.05
C LEU A 155 -4.53 -18.61 11.55
N GLU A 156 -4.30 -17.41 12.07
CA GLU A 156 -4.15 -17.17 13.49
C GLU A 156 -5.47 -17.40 14.23
N MET A 157 -5.35 -17.83 15.49
CA MET A 157 -6.51 -17.99 16.35
C MET A 157 -7.21 -16.64 16.54
N GLY A 158 -8.51 -16.59 16.22
CA GLY A 158 -9.30 -15.37 16.29
C GLY A 158 -9.19 -14.48 15.05
N SER A 159 -8.61 -14.96 13.94
CA SER A 159 -8.71 -14.33 12.62
C SER A 159 -10.15 -13.94 12.28
N CYS A 160 -10.32 -12.81 11.58
CA CYS A 160 -11.63 -12.41 11.05
C CYS A 160 -12.06 -13.19 9.79
N PHE A 161 -11.19 -14.06 9.28
CA PHE A 161 -11.43 -14.90 8.11
C PHE A 161 -11.73 -16.35 8.55
N PRO A 162 -12.74 -17.02 7.99
CA PRO A 162 -13.01 -18.43 8.24
C PRO A 162 -11.96 -19.38 7.63
N THR A 163 -11.32 -18.99 6.52
CA THR A 163 -10.35 -19.84 5.80
C THR A 163 -9.21 -18.99 5.20
N LEU A 164 -8.06 -19.62 4.93
CA LEU A 164 -6.96 -18.97 4.21
C LEU A 164 -7.40 -18.47 2.83
N GLN A 165 -8.25 -19.24 2.14
CA GLN A 165 -8.79 -18.85 0.85
C GLN A 165 -9.61 -17.56 0.95
N ASP A 166 -10.50 -17.46 1.94
CA ASP A 166 -11.31 -16.26 2.15
C ASP A 166 -10.43 -15.04 2.52
N ALA A 167 -9.38 -15.25 3.31
CA ALA A 167 -8.38 -14.22 3.58
C ALA A 167 -7.67 -13.76 2.28
N GLN A 168 -7.20 -14.69 1.46
CA GLN A 168 -6.55 -14.39 0.18
C GLN A 168 -7.47 -13.62 -0.77
N GLU A 169 -8.73 -14.05 -0.91
CA GLU A 169 -9.70 -13.39 -1.79
C GLU A 169 -10.03 -11.97 -1.34
N PHE A 170 -10.23 -11.77 -0.04
CA PHE A 170 -10.54 -10.45 0.51
C PHE A 170 -9.35 -9.48 0.47
N LEU A 171 -8.16 -9.99 0.84
CA LEU A 171 -6.92 -9.22 0.95
C LEU A 171 -6.26 -8.98 -0.41
N LYS A 172 -6.65 -9.73 -1.45
CA LYS A 172 -6.24 -9.44 -2.83
C LYS A 172 -6.74 -8.04 -3.20
N TYR A 173 -5.79 -7.15 -3.46
CA TYR A 173 -6.05 -5.76 -3.82
C TYR A 173 -5.91 -5.53 -5.31
N GLN A 174 -6.68 -4.57 -5.82
CA GLN A 174 -6.42 -4.00 -7.14
C GLN A 174 -5.07 -3.27 -7.09
N PRO A 175 -4.24 -3.36 -8.13
CA PRO A 175 -2.87 -2.85 -8.15
C PRO A 175 -2.77 -1.31 -8.21
N TYR A 176 -3.64 -0.60 -7.48
CA TYR A 176 -3.65 0.84 -7.37
C TYR A 176 -3.04 1.30 -6.06
N ALA A 177 -2.07 2.19 -6.14
CA ALA A 177 -1.69 3.08 -5.06
C ALA A 177 -2.51 4.36 -5.17
N LEU A 178 -3.22 4.72 -4.10
CA LEU A 178 -4.12 5.86 -4.05
C LEU A 178 -3.52 6.94 -3.15
N ALA A 179 -3.53 8.18 -3.64
CA ALA A 179 -3.16 9.36 -2.89
C ALA A 179 -4.14 10.50 -3.16
N VAL A 180 -4.35 11.37 -2.18
CA VAL A 180 -5.23 12.54 -2.31
C VAL A 180 -4.37 13.78 -2.45
N THR A 181 -4.68 14.60 -3.46
CA THR A 181 -4.00 15.87 -3.70
C THR A 181 -4.99 17.01 -3.93
N GLY A 182 -4.50 18.25 -3.85
CA GLY A 182 -5.35 19.44 -3.99
C GLY A 182 -5.81 19.98 -2.64
N ARG A 183 -6.54 21.10 -2.69
CA ARG A 183 -7.11 21.77 -1.51
C ARG A 183 -8.53 21.30 -1.25
N GLU A 184 -9.04 21.61 -0.06
CA GLU A 184 -10.43 21.42 0.31
C GLU A 184 -11.38 21.99 -0.77
N GLY A 185 -12.42 21.22 -1.13
CA GLY A 185 -13.34 21.53 -2.23
C GLY A 185 -12.83 21.29 -3.66
N ARG A 186 -11.53 20.99 -3.86
CA ARG A 186 -10.95 20.65 -5.18
C ARG A 186 -9.99 19.45 -5.10
N ARG A 187 -10.30 18.49 -4.22
CA ARG A 187 -9.48 17.30 -4.02
C ARG A 187 -9.52 16.42 -5.27
N ARG A 188 -8.39 15.78 -5.54
CA ARG A 188 -8.19 14.88 -6.67
C ARG A 188 -7.54 13.60 -6.20
N LEU A 189 -8.03 12.48 -6.74
CA LEU A 189 -7.45 11.17 -6.52
C LEU A 189 -6.31 11.00 -7.50
N ARG A 190 -5.08 10.89 -6.99
CA ARG A 190 -3.94 10.47 -7.78
C ARG A 190 -3.82 8.96 -7.68
N ILE A 191 -3.69 8.32 -8.83
CA ILE A 191 -3.64 6.87 -8.97
C ILE A 191 -2.31 6.52 -9.61
N ALA A 192 -1.54 5.69 -8.92
CA ALA A 192 -0.42 4.98 -9.51
C ALA A 192 -0.83 3.51 -9.67
N GLU A 193 -0.69 2.98 -10.87
CA GLU A 193 -1.15 1.63 -11.23
C GLU A 193 0.05 0.74 -11.51
N VAL A 194 0.10 -0.43 -10.87
CA VAL A 194 0.99 -1.51 -11.29
C VAL A 194 0.30 -2.28 -12.40
N GLN A 195 0.86 -2.22 -13.60
CA GLN A 195 0.50 -3.12 -14.67
C GLN A 195 1.26 -4.43 -14.48
N ARG A 196 0.49 -5.49 -14.31
CA ARG A 196 0.96 -6.85 -14.15
C ARG A 196 0.05 -7.79 -14.93
N ASP A 197 0.62 -8.89 -15.40
CA ASP A 197 -0.16 -9.99 -15.92
C ASP A 197 -0.79 -10.75 -14.74
N GLU A 198 -2.10 -10.63 -14.57
CA GLU A 198 -2.85 -11.33 -13.51
C GLU A 198 -2.80 -12.86 -13.70
N ALA A 199 -2.59 -13.37 -14.92
CA ALA A 199 -2.43 -14.81 -15.15
C ALA A 199 -1.04 -15.32 -14.71
N ALA A 200 -0.02 -14.46 -14.78
CA ALA A 200 1.33 -14.75 -14.28
C ALA A 200 1.48 -14.46 -12.77
N TRP A 201 0.48 -13.83 -12.15
CA TRP A 201 0.51 -13.49 -10.73
C TRP A 201 0.34 -14.74 -9.85
N ALA A 202 1.47 -15.27 -9.39
CA ALA A 202 1.51 -16.42 -8.50
C ALA A 202 1.84 -15.99 -7.07
N GLU A 203 0.82 -16.00 -6.20
CA GLU A 203 0.95 -15.84 -4.76
C GLU A 203 0.81 -17.18 -4.05
N THR A 204 1.76 -17.51 -3.19
CA THR A 204 1.73 -18.72 -2.37
C THR A 204 1.73 -18.33 -0.89
N PRO A 205 0.71 -18.74 -0.09
CA PRO A 205 0.72 -18.51 1.34
C PRO A 205 1.92 -19.15 2.02
N VAL A 206 2.50 -18.43 2.99
CA VAL A 206 3.69 -18.84 3.74
C VAL A 206 3.48 -18.65 5.24
N SER A 207 4.19 -19.41 6.05
CA SER A 207 4.21 -19.26 7.50
C SER A 207 5.31 -18.29 7.94
N VAL A 208 5.02 -17.52 8.98
CA VAL A 208 5.89 -16.51 9.56
C VAL A 208 6.39 -16.99 10.92
N ASP A 209 7.69 -16.91 11.14
CA ASP A 209 8.34 -17.22 12.42
C ASP A 209 8.45 -15.96 13.28
N VAL A 210 8.98 -14.91 12.66
CA VAL A 210 9.21 -13.60 13.27
C VAL A 210 8.70 -12.56 12.30
N ALA A 211 7.89 -11.64 12.78
CA ALA A 211 7.52 -10.45 12.03
C ALA A 211 7.27 -9.29 12.99
N GLU A 212 8.33 -8.54 13.22
CA GLU A 212 8.38 -7.38 14.09
C GLU A 212 8.55 -6.15 13.21
N PHE A 213 7.64 -5.19 13.37
CA PHE A 213 7.63 -3.95 12.62
C PHE A 213 7.47 -2.79 13.61
N GLY A 214 8.56 -2.06 13.86
CA GLY A 214 8.58 -0.92 14.78
C GLY A 214 7.59 0.19 14.39
N LEU A 215 7.19 0.24 13.11
CA LEU A 215 6.17 1.19 12.65
C LEU A 215 4.86 1.09 13.43
N PHE A 216 4.47 -0.11 13.86
CA PHE A 216 3.25 -0.26 14.63
C PHE A 216 3.36 0.42 16.00
N GLU A 217 4.54 0.44 16.62
CA GLU A 217 4.76 1.19 17.86
C GLU A 217 4.69 2.70 17.63
N GLU A 218 5.28 3.20 16.54
CA GLU A 218 5.23 4.63 16.16
C GLU A 218 3.78 5.16 16.08
N PHE A 219 2.84 4.34 15.58
CA PHE A 219 1.43 4.69 15.46
C PHE A 219 0.55 4.18 16.61
N GLY A 220 1.13 3.67 17.70
CA GLY A 220 0.38 3.16 18.86
C GLY A 220 -0.48 1.93 18.55
N GLN A 221 -0.09 1.14 17.56
CA GLN A 221 -0.82 -0.02 17.04
C GLN A 221 -0.34 -1.36 17.61
N SER A 222 0.74 -1.40 18.40
CA SER A 222 1.36 -2.65 18.89
C SER A 222 0.36 -3.58 19.59
N GLU A 223 -0.56 -3.03 20.40
CA GLU A 223 -1.57 -3.82 21.13
C GLU A 223 -2.77 -4.21 20.26
N HIS A 224 -2.97 -3.54 19.12
CA HIS A 224 -4.15 -3.67 18.27
C HIS A 224 -3.92 -4.55 17.05
N VAL A 225 -2.70 -4.56 16.54
CA VAL A 225 -2.36 -5.25 15.30
C VAL A 225 -2.39 -6.76 15.48
N ARG A 226 -3.04 -7.47 14.56
CA ARG A 226 -3.09 -8.94 14.55
C ARG A 226 -2.73 -9.44 13.16
N PHE A 227 -1.83 -10.41 13.09
CA PHE A 227 -1.43 -11.02 11.83
C PHE A 227 -2.59 -11.81 11.23
N GLU A 228 -2.72 -11.78 9.90
CA GLU A 228 -3.79 -12.48 9.18
C GLU A 228 -3.25 -13.41 8.09
N LEU A 229 -2.31 -12.94 7.27
CA LEU A 229 -1.82 -13.69 6.12
C LEU A 229 -0.44 -13.21 5.71
N ALA A 230 0.44 -14.12 5.33
CA ALA A 230 1.62 -13.82 4.54
C ALA A 230 1.59 -14.61 3.24
N THR A 231 1.95 -13.96 2.13
CA THR A 231 2.11 -14.61 0.82
C THR A 231 3.47 -14.26 0.24
N ARG A 232 4.10 -15.23 -0.42
CA ARG A 232 5.24 -15.01 -1.28
C ARG A 232 4.76 -14.82 -2.70
N VAL A 233 5.30 -13.83 -3.38
CA VAL A 233 4.98 -13.51 -4.77
C VAL A 233 6.13 -13.97 -5.65
N ALA A 234 5.81 -14.72 -6.71
CA ALA A 234 6.80 -15.12 -7.70
C ALA A 234 7.43 -13.90 -8.40
N ALA A 235 8.68 -14.06 -8.86
CA ALA A 235 9.35 -13.00 -9.59
C ALA A 235 8.60 -12.65 -10.88
N MET A 236 8.45 -11.36 -11.17
CA MET A 236 7.73 -10.89 -12.36
C MET A 236 8.24 -9.56 -12.88
N ASP A 237 7.95 -9.30 -14.14
CA ASP A 237 8.10 -7.96 -14.71
C ASP A 237 7.06 -7.02 -14.11
N TYR A 238 7.50 -5.82 -13.79
CA TYR A 238 6.79 -4.93 -12.89
C TYR A 238 6.81 -3.51 -13.45
N THR A 239 5.63 -3.03 -13.89
CA THR A 239 5.50 -1.73 -14.55
C THR A 239 4.56 -0.82 -13.78
N TRP A 240 5.04 0.34 -13.36
CA TRP A 240 4.21 1.41 -12.80
C TRP A 240 3.78 2.38 -13.89
N LYS A 241 2.49 2.69 -13.91
CA LYS A 241 1.93 3.85 -14.60
C LYS A 241 1.58 4.92 -13.58
N LEU A 242 2.29 6.03 -13.66
CA LEU A 242 2.18 7.17 -12.75
C LEU A 242 1.52 8.36 -13.46
N GLY A 243 0.84 9.21 -12.68
CA GLY A 243 0.31 10.49 -13.14
C GLY A 243 -1.19 10.51 -13.47
N ARG A 244 -1.89 9.36 -13.43
CA ARG A 244 -3.34 9.32 -13.54
C ARG A 244 -3.97 10.09 -12.39
N THR A 245 -4.91 10.97 -12.70
CA THR A 245 -5.60 11.79 -11.71
C THR A 245 -7.08 11.87 -12.04
N GLU A 246 -7.94 11.58 -11.08
CA GLU A 246 -9.40 11.62 -11.17
C GLU A 246 -9.97 12.66 -10.18
N GLY A 247 -11.19 13.16 -10.43
CA GLY A 247 -11.87 13.98 -9.44
C GLY A 247 -12.34 13.10 -8.29
N LEU A 248 -12.22 13.59 -7.06
CA LEU A 248 -12.82 12.93 -5.89
C LEU A 248 -14.23 13.48 -5.71
N LEU A 249 -15.15 12.59 -5.36
CA LEU A 249 -16.45 13.02 -4.88
C LEU A 249 -16.22 13.73 -3.54
N GLY A 250 -16.36 15.06 -3.52
CA GLY A 250 -16.40 15.81 -2.28
C GLY A 250 -17.70 15.50 -1.55
N GLN A 251 -17.64 15.26 -0.24
CA GLN A 251 -18.84 15.37 0.59
C GLN A 251 -19.25 16.85 0.62
N ALA A 252 -19.97 17.31 -0.40
CA ALA A 252 -20.85 18.44 -0.24
C ALA A 252 -22.08 17.92 0.51
N VAL A 253 -21.99 17.80 1.83
CA VAL A 253 -23.18 17.93 2.66
C VAL A 253 -23.30 19.42 2.94
N GLU A 254 -23.80 20.17 1.95
CA GLU A 254 -24.59 21.34 2.31
C GLU A 254 -25.79 20.80 3.08
N GLN A 255 -25.79 20.96 4.40
CA GLN A 255 -27.04 20.96 5.14
C GLN A 255 -27.94 22.00 4.46
N PRO A 256 -29.18 21.66 4.07
CA PRO A 256 -30.10 22.68 3.63
C PRO A 256 -30.26 23.67 4.78
N ALA A 257 -29.76 24.89 4.57
CA ALA A 257 -29.98 26.00 5.47
C ALA A 257 -31.48 26.19 5.64
N ASP A 258 -31.92 26.15 6.91
CA ASP A 258 -33.22 26.55 7.44
C ASP A 258 -34.18 27.17 6.42
N ALA A 259 -35.02 26.32 5.82
CA ALA A 259 -36.27 26.74 5.20
C ALA A 259 -37.39 26.72 6.24
N GLU A 260 -37.20 27.42 7.36
CA GLU A 260 -38.26 27.77 8.30
C GLU A 260 -38.12 29.24 8.70
N ALA A 261 -38.43 30.13 7.77
CA ALA A 261 -38.65 31.54 8.06
C ALA A 261 -39.63 32.17 7.07
N GLU A 262 -40.82 31.57 6.88
CA GLU A 262 -41.92 32.32 6.22
C GLU A 262 -43.33 31.76 6.52
N VAL A 263 -43.69 31.62 7.80
CA VAL A 263 -45.12 31.65 8.21
C VAL A 263 -45.26 32.35 9.56
N ALA A 264 -45.08 33.68 9.59
CA ALA A 264 -45.64 34.53 10.64
C ALA A 264 -45.49 36.02 10.29
N GLN A 265 -46.12 36.51 9.22
CA GLN A 265 -46.42 37.95 9.07
C GLN A 265 -47.45 38.26 7.97
N SER A 266 -48.72 37.92 8.25
CA SER A 266 -49.92 38.67 7.84
C SER A 266 -51.09 38.05 8.62
N ALA A 267 -51.67 38.71 9.63
CA ALA A 267 -52.60 39.83 9.48
C ALA A 267 -53.70 39.53 8.46
#